data_AF-A0A3M2BJW3-F1
#
_entry.id   AF-A0A3M2BJW3-F1
#
_cell.length_a   1.000
_cell.length_b   1.000
_cell.length_c   1.000
_cell.angle_alpha   90.00
_cell.angle_beta   90.00
_cell.angle_gamma   90.00
#
_symmetry.space_group_name_H-M   'P 1'
#
loop_
_entity.id
_entity.type
_entity.pdbx_description
1 polymer ?
#
loop_
_entity_poly.entity_id
_entity_poly.type
_entity_poly.pdbx_seq_one_letter_code
_entity_poly.pdbx_strand_id
1 'polypeptide(L)'
;LFFLALMIDLTRGTQPVALATRLSSAGALTLVISALMLTPFGIYLSALSDWAGHGPVSVQFRLSAIIIALFGIIGLPCAAVVVLNPAGAGLTAFVALWAGLFAAIETVHFLVLVLRLTHSGHWAVQNARSAMERDARMEERSKRRSDELAARLNRRPSAPKFHREVWERDEPVPLAEPEPQATDTTS
;
A
#
# COMPACT_ATOMS: atom_id res chain seq x y z
N LEU A 1 -13.49 12.80 21.44
CA LEU A 1 -14.79 12.94 22.14
C LEU A 1 -14.88 12.06 23.39
N PHE A 2 -14.61 10.74 23.32
CA PHE A 2 -14.64 9.83 24.48
C PHE A 2 -13.72 10.24 25.66
N PHE A 3 -12.44 10.53 25.39
CA PHE A 3 -11.49 11.00 26.43
C PHE A 3 -11.88 12.33 27.07
N LEU A 4 -12.55 13.21 26.31
CA LEU A 4 -13.01 14.51 26.79
C LEU A 4 -14.23 14.35 27.71
N ALA A 5 -15.14 13.42 27.39
CA ALA A 5 -16.25 13.03 28.27
C ALA A 5 -15.76 12.36 29.56
N LEU A 6 -14.68 11.55 29.48
CA LEU A 6 -14.05 10.92 30.63
C LEU A 6 -13.49 11.94 31.64
N MET A 7 -12.79 12.97 31.14
CA MET A 7 -12.24 14.05 31.97
C MET A 7 -13.34 14.90 32.61
N ILE A 8 -14.46 15.12 31.91
CA ILE A 8 -15.62 15.85 32.44
C ILE A 8 -16.35 15.05 33.53
N ASP A 9 -16.44 13.72 33.42
CA ASP A 9 -17.07 12.89 34.47
C ASP A 9 -16.19 12.75 35.72
N LEU A 10 -14.86 12.78 35.57
CA LEU A 10 -13.90 12.77 36.70
C LEU A 10 -14.05 14.01 37.60
N THR A 11 -14.43 15.14 37.03
CA THR A 11 -14.59 16.42 37.75
C THR A 11 -15.94 16.54 38.47
N ARG A 12 -16.90 15.66 38.20
CA ARG A 12 -18.28 15.74 38.71
C ARG A 12 -18.58 14.89 39.94
N GLY A 13 -17.58 14.22 40.52
CA GLY A 13 -17.78 13.40 41.73
C GLY A 13 -18.73 12.20 41.50
N THR A 14 -18.75 11.67 40.27
CA THR A 14 -19.51 10.45 39.97
C THR A 14 -18.98 9.28 40.78
N GLN A 15 -19.90 8.44 41.28
CA GLN A 15 -19.54 7.24 42.04
C GLN A 15 -18.55 6.37 41.21
N PRO A 16 -17.41 5.93 41.76
CA PRO A 16 -16.34 5.27 41.02
C PRO A 16 -16.82 4.02 40.26
N VAL A 17 -17.87 3.37 40.78
CA VAL A 17 -18.52 2.21 40.17
C VAL A 17 -19.19 2.55 38.83
N ALA A 18 -19.89 3.69 38.75
CA ALA A 18 -20.57 4.11 37.53
C ALA A 18 -19.56 4.44 36.41
N LEU A 19 -18.46 5.11 36.76
CA LEU A 19 -17.39 5.43 35.82
C LEU A 19 -16.68 4.15 35.31
N ALA A 20 -16.42 3.19 36.19
CA ALA A 20 -15.85 1.90 35.83
C ALA A 20 -16.74 1.10 34.87
N THR A 21 -18.06 1.07 35.11
CA THR A 21 -19.01 0.39 34.20
C THR A 21 -19.08 1.06 32.82
N ARG A 22 -19.08 2.39 32.74
CA ARG A 22 -19.07 3.13 31.46
C ARG A 22 -17.80 2.86 30.66
N LEU A 23 -16.63 2.97 31.30
CA LEU A 23 -15.34 2.64 30.70
C LEU A 23 -15.32 1.20 30.17
N SER A 24 -15.82 0.26 30.98
CA SER A 24 -15.87 -1.16 30.61
C SER A 24 -16.79 -1.40 29.41
N SER A 25 -17.97 -0.77 29.37
CA SER A 25 -18.89 -0.89 28.23
C SER A 25 -18.33 -0.32 26.93
N ALA A 26 -17.63 0.82 26.99
CA ALA A 26 -17.01 1.42 25.83
C ALA A 26 -15.80 0.62 25.34
N GLY A 27 -15.00 0.08 26.27
CA GLY A 27 -13.91 -0.86 25.98
C GLY A 27 -14.44 -2.12 25.30
N ALA A 28 -15.51 -2.71 25.84
CA ALA A 28 -16.16 -3.87 25.24
C ALA A 28 -16.67 -3.59 23.82
N LEU A 29 -17.35 -2.46 23.60
CA LEU A 29 -17.83 -2.08 22.28
C LEU A 29 -16.68 -1.88 21.27
N THR A 30 -15.58 -1.26 21.72
CA THR A 30 -14.37 -1.12 20.91
C THR A 30 -13.80 -2.49 20.55
N LEU A 31 -13.68 -3.41 21.52
CA LEU A 31 -13.21 -4.77 21.27
C LEU A 31 -14.11 -5.53 20.30
N VAL A 32 -15.44 -5.40 20.40
CA VAL A 32 -16.38 -6.03 19.46
C VAL A 32 -16.18 -5.49 18.04
N ILE A 33 -16.13 -4.16 17.88
CA ILE A 33 -15.95 -3.55 16.57
C ILE A 33 -14.59 -3.96 15.99
N SER A 34 -13.52 -3.90 16.78
CA SER A 34 -12.20 -4.28 16.32
C SER A 34 -12.12 -5.76 15.95
N ALA A 35 -12.65 -6.66 16.78
CA ALA A 35 -12.61 -8.08 16.50
C ALA A 35 -13.46 -8.46 15.27
N LEU A 36 -14.69 -7.95 15.16
CA LEU A 36 -15.64 -8.37 14.12
C LEU A 36 -15.51 -7.62 12.80
N MET A 37 -15.10 -6.36 12.82
CA MET A 37 -15.03 -5.53 11.60
C MET A 37 -13.60 -5.36 11.12
N LEU A 38 -12.67 -4.97 12.01
CA LEU A 38 -11.29 -4.68 11.61
C LEU A 38 -10.49 -5.94 11.25
N THR A 39 -10.72 -7.07 11.91
CA THR A 39 -10.04 -8.33 11.57
C THR A 39 -10.31 -8.80 10.13
N PRO A 40 -11.57 -9.03 9.69
CA PRO A 40 -11.82 -9.46 8.31
C PRO A 40 -11.42 -8.40 7.30
N PHE A 41 -11.58 -7.12 7.64
CA PHE A 41 -11.13 -6.02 6.80
C PHE A 41 -9.60 -6.00 6.63
N GLY A 42 -8.84 -6.27 7.70
CA GLY A 42 -7.39 -6.39 7.66
C GLY A 42 -6.90 -7.55 6.80
N ILE A 43 -7.58 -8.70 6.85
CA ILE A 43 -7.29 -9.85 5.98
C ILE A 43 -7.55 -9.47 4.51
N TYR A 44 -8.67 -8.79 4.22
CA TYR A 44 -8.98 -8.31 2.88
C TYR A 44 -7.94 -7.31 2.35
N LEU A 45 -7.58 -6.30 3.16
CA LEU A 45 -6.56 -5.32 2.79
C LEU A 45 -5.17 -5.95 2.63
N SER A 46 -4.86 -6.99 3.40
CA SER A 46 -3.62 -7.74 3.22
C SER A 46 -3.57 -8.41 1.85
N ALA A 47 -4.64 -9.10 1.44
CA ALA A 47 -4.74 -9.70 0.11
C ALA A 47 -4.66 -8.65 -1.01
N LEU A 48 -5.29 -7.48 -0.81
CA LEU A 48 -5.20 -6.35 -1.74
C LEU A 48 -3.77 -5.79 -1.84
N SER A 49 -3.07 -5.69 -0.71
CA SER A 49 -1.68 -5.23 -0.66
C SER A 49 -0.71 -6.22 -1.31
N ASP A 50 -0.96 -7.53 -1.18
CA ASP A 50 -0.20 -8.56 -1.87
C ASP A 50 -0.38 -8.46 -3.40
N TRP A 51 -1.61 -8.24 -3.86
CA TRP A 51 -1.89 -8.03 -5.28
C TRP A 51 -1.18 -6.79 -5.83
N ALA A 52 -1.05 -5.73 -5.02
CA ALA A 52 -0.31 -4.53 -5.38
C ALA A 52 1.24 -4.67 -5.32
N GLY A 53 1.77 -5.82 -4.92
CA GLY A 53 3.22 -6.06 -4.80
C GLY A 53 3.87 -5.42 -3.57
N HIS A 54 3.08 -4.93 -2.60
CA HIS A 54 3.57 -4.33 -1.36
C HIS A 54 3.68 -5.35 -0.22
N GLY A 55 4.59 -6.32 -0.37
CA GLY A 55 4.76 -7.44 0.57
C GLY A 55 5.00 -7.04 2.05
N PRO A 56 5.80 -6.02 2.38
CA PRO A 56 5.99 -5.63 3.79
C PRO A 56 4.71 -5.08 4.45
N VAL A 57 3.85 -4.40 3.68
CA VAL A 57 2.61 -3.80 4.19
C VAL A 57 1.54 -4.86 4.40
N SER A 58 1.47 -5.86 3.50
CA SER A 58 0.51 -6.96 3.63
C SER A 58 0.76 -7.80 4.89
N VAL A 59 2.03 -8.06 5.24
CA VAL A 59 2.42 -8.75 6.47
C VAL A 59 2.01 -7.94 7.70
N GLN A 60 2.23 -6.62 7.68
CA GLN A 60 1.82 -5.73 8.77
C GLN A 60 0.30 -5.78 9.00
N PHE A 61 -0.52 -5.74 7.96
CA PHE A 61 -1.97 -5.88 8.10
C PHE A 61 -2.39 -7.23 8.70
N ARG A 62 -1.73 -8.34 8.34
CA ARG A 62 -2.02 -9.67 8.93
C ARG A 62 -1.66 -9.70 10.40
N LEU A 63 -0.49 -9.18 10.76
CA LEU A 63 -0.04 -9.11 12.15
C LEU A 63 -1.00 -8.26 12.98
N SER A 64 -1.38 -7.08 12.49
CA SER A 64 -2.37 -6.23 13.15
C SER A 64 -3.71 -6.94 13.34
N ALA A 65 -4.22 -7.61 12.31
CA ALA A 65 -5.47 -8.38 12.39
C ALA A 65 -5.38 -9.52 13.42
N ILE A 66 -4.27 -10.25 13.45
CA ILE A 66 -4.04 -11.33 14.44
C ILE A 66 -3.99 -10.75 15.86
N ILE A 67 -3.26 -9.66 16.07
CA ILE A 67 -3.14 -9.01 17.38
C ILE A 67 -4.52 -8.53 17.87
N ILE A 68 -5.28 -7.85 17.00
CA ILE A 68 -6.64 -7.40 17.30
C ILE A 68 -7.54 -8.59 17.64
N ALA A 69 -7.47 -9.69 16.87
CA ALA A 69 -8.26 -10.89 17.13
C ALA A 69 -7.90 -11.54 18.47
N LEU A 70 -6.61 -11.68 18.78
CA LEU A 70 -6.14 -12.24 20.05
C LEU A 70 -6.62 -11.43 21.24
N PHE A 71 -6.44 -10.10 21.21
CA PHE A 71 -6.94 -9.22 22.28
C PHE A 71 -8.46 -9.15 22.33
N GLY A 72 -9.16 -9.31 21.20
CA GLY A 72 -10.61 -9.46 21.16
C GLY A 72 -11.08 -10.73 21.86
N ILE A 73 -10.48 -11.88 21.53
CA ILE A 73 -10.82 -13.19 22.11
C ILE A 73 -10.56 -13.24 23.62
N ILE A 74 -9.46 -12.63 24.09
CA ILE A 74 -9.11 -12.60 25.51
C ILE A 74 -9.92 -11.51 26.25
N GLY A 75 -10.02 -10.33 25.64
CA GLY A 75 -10.62 -9.14 26.25
C GLY A 75 -12.14 -9.22 26.37
N LEU A 76 -12.86 -9.77 25.38
CA LEU A 76 -14.32 -9.82 25.38
C LEU A 76 -14.91 -10.65 26.54
N PRO A 77 -14.44 -11.89 26.81
CA PRO A 77 -14.91 -12.66 27.96
C PRO A 77 -14.58 -11.95 29.28
N CYS A 78 -13.39 -11.37 29.41
CA CYS A 78 -13.01 -10.62 30.62
C CYS A 78 -13.92 -9.40 30.82
N ALA A 79 -14.20 -8.65 29.76
CA ALA A 79 -15.12 -7.51 29.82
C ALA A 79 -16.55 -7.94 30.16
N ALA A 80 -17.02 -9.08 29.65
CA ALA A 80 -18.33 -9.63 29.99
C ALA A 80 -18.44 -9.96 31.50
N VAL A 81 -17.39 -10.56 32.09
CA VAL A 81 -17.35 -10.82 33.54
C VAL A 81 -17.42 -9.53 34.35
N VAL A 82 -16.72 -8.48 33.93
CA VAL A 82 -16.76 -7.16 34.59
C VAL A 82 -18.16 -6.53 34.55
N VAL A 83 -18.87 -6.67 33.43
CA VAL A 83 -20.23 -6.15 33.27
C VAL A 83 -21.24 -6.95 34.11
N LEU A 84 -21.11 -8.27 34.15
CA LEU A 84 -22.05 -9.15 34.87
C LEU A 84 -21.83 -9.16 36.39
N ASN A 85 -20.58 -9.03 36.84
CA ASN A 85 -20.23 -9.03 38.26
C ASN A 85 -19.15 -7.98 38.58
N PRO A 86 -19.49 -6.69 38.63
CA PRO A 86 -18.52 -5.61 38.83
C PRO A 86 -17.84 -5.66 40.21
N ALA A 87 -18.50 -6.20 41.24
CA ALA A 87 -17.96 -6.27 42.60
C ALA A 87 -16.85 -7.34 42.76
N GLY A 88 -16.88 -8.40 41.96
CA GLY A 88 -15.92 -9.52 42.02
C GLY A 88 -14.83 -9.49 40.94
N ALA A 89 -14.80 -8.46 40.09
CA ALA A 89 -14.05 -8.51 38.83
C ALA A 89 -12.53 -8.29 38.94
N GLY A 90 -11.98 -7.97 40.12
CA GLY A 90 -10.59 -7.53 40.37
C GLY A 90 -9.56 -7.80 39.25
N LEU A 91 -9.08 -9.04 39.13
CA LEU A 91 -8.07 -9.42 38.12
C LEU A 91 -8.62 -9.37 36.68
N THR A 92 -9.86 -9.82 36.45
CA THR A 92 -10.49 -9.80 35.12
C THR A 92 -10.70 -8.37 34.59
N ALA A 93 -10.98 -7.41 35.47
CA ALA A 93 -11.08 -6.00 35.11
C ALA A 93 -9.74 -5.43 34.64
N PHE A 94 -8.65 -5.82 35.32
CA PHE A 94 -7.30 -5.43 34.91
C PHE A 94 -6.94 -6.01 33.53
N VAL A 95 -7.22 -7.30 33.28
CA VAL A 95 -6.98 -7.93 31.97
C VAL A 95 -7.82 -7.27 30.88
N ALA A 96 -9.11 -7.01 31.13
CA ALA A 96 -10.00 -6.34 30.18
C ALA A 96 -9.51 -4.93 29.84
N LEU A 97 -9.03 -4.18 30.83
CA LEU A 97 -8.47 -2.84 30.63
C LEU A 97 -7.24 -2.87 29.72
N TRP A 98 -6.28 -3.76 29.99
CA TRP A 98 -5.08 -3.88 29.16
C TRP A 98 -5.38 -4.39 27.75
N ALA A 99 -6.26 -5.40 27.62
CA ALA A 99 -6.70 -5.87 26.32
C ALA A 99 -7.37 -4.75 25.50
N GLY A 100 -8.22 -3.94 26.14
CA GLY A 100 -8.82 -2.76 25.53
C GLY A 100 -7.80 -1.71 25.10
N LEU A 101 -6.79 -1.44 25.95
CA LEU A 101 -5.73 -0.47 25.65
C LEU A 101 -4.88 -0.93 24.45
N PHE A 102 -4.43 -2.18 24.43
CA PHE A 102 -3.65 -2.73 23.32
C PHE A 102 -4.47 -2.80 22.03
N ALA A 103 -5.74 -3.21 22.11
CA ALA A 103 -6.63 -3.19 20.96
C ALA A 103 -6.83 -1.76 20.40
N ALA A 104 -6.90 -0.74 21.27
CA ALA A 104 -7.00 0.65 20.85
C ALA A 104 -5.72 1.13 20.15
N ILE A 105 -4.54 0.84 20.72
CA ILE A 105 -3.25 1.17 20.10
C ILE A 105 -3.13 0.49 18.73
N GLU A 106 -3.46 -0.79 18.65
CA GLU A 106 -3.37 -1.55 17.40
C GLU A 106 -4.40 -1.07 16.38
N THR A 107 -5.58 -0.63 16.81
CA THR A 107 -6.58 -0.02 15.92
C THR A 107 -6.06 1.28 15.31
N VAL A 108 -5.37 2.12 16.09
CA VAL A 108 -4.73 3.34 15.57
C VAL A 108 -3.59 2.99 14.60
N HIS A 109 -2.76 2.01 14.95
CA HIS A 109 -1.70 1.53 14.07
C HIS A 109 -2.26 0.99 12.75
N PHE A 110 -3.35 0.22 12.80
CA PHE A 110 -4.07 -0.27 11.63
C PHE A 110 -4.56 0.89 10.74
N LEU A 111 -5.12 1.95 11.31
CA LEU A 111 -5.53 3.14 10.56
C LEU A 111 -4.34 3.83 9.86
N VAL A 112 -3.18 3.89 10.52
CA VAL A 112 -1.95 4.41 9.91
C VAL A 112 -1.54 3.55 8.71
N LEU A 113 -1.65 2.22 8.81
CA LEU A 113 -1.39 1.31 7.69
C LEU A 113 -2.37 1.54 6.52
N VAL A 114 -3.67 1.76 6.81
CA VAL A 114 -4.67 2.10 5.78
C VAL A 114 -4.33 3.40 5.06
N LEU A 115 -3.93 4.44 5.80
CA LEU A 115 -3.50 5.71 5.21
C LEU A 115 -2.26 5.53 4.34
N ARG A 116 -1.29 4.72 4.80
CA ARG A 116 -0.08 4.39 4.02
C ARG A 116 -0.43 3.67 2.73
N LEU A 117 -1.31 2.67 2.78
CA LEU A 117 -1.79 1.95 1.60
C LEU A 117 -2.52 2.89 0.63
N THR A 118 -3.35 3.79 1.15
CA THR A 118 -4.08 4.78 0.35
C THR A 118 -3.12 5.75 -0.36
N HIS A 119 -2.10 6.24 0.35
CA HIS A 119 -1.07 7.10 -0.21
C HIS A 119 -0.28 6.39 -1.33
N SER A 120 0.15 5.14 -1.09
CA SER A 120 0.83 4.31 -2.10
C SER A 120 -0.08 4.04 -3.32
N GLY A 121 -1.35 3.75 -3.08
CA GLY A 121 -2.34 3.55 -4.14
C GLY A 121 -2.55 4.80 -4.99
N HIS A 122 -2.58 5.99 -4.38
CA HIS A 122 -2.69 7.25 -5.10
C HIS A 122 -1.51 7.48 -6.05
N TRP A 123 -0.28 7.25 -5.55
CA TRP A 123 0.93 7.33 -6.37
C TRP A 123 0.91 6.34 -7.53
N ALA A 124 0.50 5.10 -7.28
CA ALA A 124 0.39 4.07 -8.33
C ALA A 124 -0.60 4.47 -9.43
N VAL A 125 -1.76 5.02 -9.06
CA VAL A 125 -2.77 5.52 -10.02
C VAL A 125 -2.25 6.69 -10.84
N GLN A 126 -1.55 7.65 -10.22
CA GLN A 126 -0.94 8.77 -10.94
C GLN A 126 0.10 8.27 -11.95
N ASN A 127 0.97 7.34 -11.55
CA ASN A 127 1.96 6.77 -12.43
C ASN A 127 1.35 5.99 -13.60
N ALA A 128 0.30 5.20 -13.34
CA ALA A 128 -0.42 4.50 -14.39
C ALA A 128 -1.02 5.47 -15.41
N ARG A 129 -1.64 6.57 -14.95
CA ARG A 129 -2.13 7.64 -15.84
C ARG A 129 -1.01 8.26 -16.67
N SER A 130 0.11 8.62 -16.04
CA SER A 130 1.26 9.18 -16.75
C SER A 130 1.93 8.20 -17.71
N ALA A 131 1.84 6.89 -17.46
CA ALA A 131 2.30 5.86 -18.39
C ALA A 131 1.36 5.75 -19.60
N MET A 132 0.04 5.69 -19.37
CA MET A 132 -0.96 5.67 -20.44
C MET A 132 -0.85 6.90 -21.36
N GLU A 133 -0.63 8.09 -20.79
CA GLU A 133 -0.40 9.31 -21.59
C GLU A 133 0.88 9.23 -22.42
N ARG A 134 1.94 8.61 -21.89
CA ARG A 134 3.19 8.40 -22.63
C ARG A 134 2.99 7.42 -23.78
N ASP A 135 2.28 6.33 -23.53
CA ASP A 135 1.99 5.31 -24.54
C ASP A 135 1.11 5.89 -25.67
N ALA A 136 0.08 6.66 -25.32
CA ALA A 136 -0.75 7.37 -26.30
C ALA A 136 0.07 8.33 -27.19
N ARG A 137 1.01 9.08 -26.60
CA ARG A 137 1.92 9.96 -27.37
C ARG A 137 2.89 9.17 -28.25
N MET A 138 3.35 8.01 -27.80
CA MET A 138 4.23 7.14 -28.57
C MET A 138 3.50 6.50 -29.75
N GLU A 139 2.26 6.06 -29.55
CA GLU A 139 1.39 5.54 -30.59
C GLU A 139 1.09 6.62 -31.64
N GLU A 140 0.76 7.84 -31.21
CA GLU A 140 0.53 8.97 -32.13
C GLU A 140 1.78 9.27 -32.97
N ARG A 141 2.98 9.30 -32.35
CA ARG A 141 4.25 9.51 -33.07
C ARG A 141 4.59 8.36 -34.00
N SER A 142 4.26 7.13 -33.63
CA SER A 142 4.46 5.95 -34.47
C SER A 142 3.57 6.04 -35.71
N LYS A 143 2.29 6.38 -35.52
CA LYS A 143 1.31 6.58 -36.60
C LYS A 143 1.72 7.72 -37.55
N ARG A 144 2.15 8.86 -37.01
CA ARG A 144 2.69 9.96 -37.84
C ARG A 144 3.90 9.51 -38.68
N ARG A 145 4.82 8.74 -38.09
CA ARG A 145 5.98 8.18 -38.81
C ARG A 145 5.58 7.16 -39.87
N SER A 146 4.59 6.30 -39.61
CA SER A 146 4.09 5.37 -40.63
C SER A 146 3.41 6.12 -41.79
N ASP A 147 2.64 7.17 -41.49
CA ASP A 147 1.97 7.99 -42.49
C ASP A 147 2.98 8.77 -43.34
N GLU A 148 4.03 9.32 -42.72
CA GLU A 148 5.15 9.97 -43.45
C GLU A 148 5.89 8.99 -44.36
N LEU A 149 6.17 7.77 -43.89
CA LEU A 149 6.82 6.73 -44.70
C LEU A 149 5.92 6.29 -45.87
N ALA A 150 4.63 6.09 -45.63
CA ALA A 150 3.66 5.79 -46.68
C ALA A 150 3.58 6.92 -47.72
N ALA A 151 3.58 8.18 -47.26
CA ALA A 151 3.61 9.34 -48.15
C ALA A 151 4.90 9.41 -48.98
N ARG A 152 6.07 9.05 -48.39
CA ARG A 152 7.35 8.95 -49.12
C ARG A 152 7.34 7.83 -50.16
N LEU A 153 6.75 6.68 -49.86
CA LEU A 153 6.62 5.57 -50.81
C LEU A 153 5.66 5.90 -51.95
N ASN A 154 4.54 6.58 -51.65
CA ASN A 154 3.57 7.02 -52.67
C ASN A 154 4.08 8.18 -53.53
N ARG A 155 4.98 9.02 -53.00
CA ARG A 155 5.79 9.92 -53.82
C ARG A 155 6.78 9.07 -54.60
N ARG A 156 6.29 8.51 -55.71
CA ARG A 156 7.05 7.75 -56.71
C ARG A 156 8.43 8.40 -56.81
N PRO A 157 9.51 7.73 -56.37
CA PRO A 157 10.84 8.32 -56.53
C PRO A 157 10.98 8.54 -58.03
N SER A 158 11.06 9.80 -58.45
CA SER A 158 11.58 10.14 -59.77
C SER A 158 12.91 9.41 -59.79
N ALA A 159 12.96 8.30 -60.55
CA ALA A 159 14.01 7.31 -60.47
C ALA A 159 15.33 8.04 -60.28
N PRO A 160 16.08 7.81 -59.19
CA PRO A 160 17.39 8.43 -59.05
C PRO A 160 18.09 8.13 -60.36
N LYS A 161 18.38 9.18 -61.14
CA LYS A 161 19.20 9.05 -62.33
C LYS A 161 20.49 8.46 -61.79
N PHE A 162 20.63 7.15 -61.93
CA PHE A 162 21.82 6.43 -61.53
C PHE A 162 22.95 7.14 -62.27
N HIS A 163 23.72 7.98 -61.57
CA HIS A 163 25.09 8.25 -61.93
C HIS A 163 25.77 6.89 -61.85
N ARG A 164 25.84 6.22 -63.00
CA ARG A 164 26.48 4.92 -63.21
C ARG A 164 28.00 4.99 -63.01
N GLU A 165 28.54 6.15 -62.67
CA GLU A 165 29.97 6.48 -62.72
C GLU A 165 30.75 6.16 -61.44
N VAL A 166 30.11 5.81 -60.32
CA VAL A 166 30.85 5.59 -59.05
C VAL A 166 31.31 4.13 -58.84
N TRP A 167 30.80 3.18 -59.65
CA TRP A 167 31.19 1.77 -59.55
C TRP A 167 32.47 1.40 -60.32
N GLU A 168 33.11 2.35 -61.01
CA GLU A 168 34.38 2.12 -61.74
C GLU A 168 35.63 2.55 -60.95
N ARG A 169 35.50 3.04 -59.71
CA ARG A 169 36.68 3.20 -58.84
C ARG A 169 36.99 1.87 -58.15
N ASP A 170 37.89 1.11 -58.77
CA ASP A 170 38.71 0.07 -58.14
C ASP A 170 39.66 0.67 -57.08
N GLU A 171 39.14 1.45 -56.13
CA GLU A 171 39.91 1.79 -54.94
C GLU A 171 39.67 0.69 -53.90
N PRO A 172 40.71 -0.09 -53.53
CA PRO A 172 40.57 -1.13 -52.53
C PRO A 172 40.14 -0.50 -51.21
N VAL A 173 39.02 -0.99 -50.67
CA VAL A 173 38.54 -0.61 -49.34
C VAL A 173 39.66 -0.91 -48.34
N PRO A 174 40.22 0.10 -47.64
CA PRO A 174 41.24 -0.15 -46.64
C PRO A 174 40.64 -1.05 -45.57
N LEU A 175 41.16 -2.27 -45.47
CA LEU A 175 40.83 -3.20 -44.40
C LEU A 175 41.17 -2.50 -43.09
N ALA A 176 40.14 -2.22 -42.28
CA ALA A 176 40.32 -1.65 -40.96
C ALA A 176 41.32 -2.52 -40.18
N GLU A 177 42.38 -1.88 -39.69
CA GLU A 177 43.37 -2.54 -38.85
C GLU A 177 42.67 -3.10 -37.60
N PRO A 178 43.01 -4.33 -37.17
CA PRO A 178 42.41 -4.94 -35.99
C PRO A 178 42.67 -4.06 -34.77
N GLU A 179 41.58 -3.67 -34.11
CA GLU A 179 41.58 -2.85 -32.90
C GLU A 179 42.43 -3.55 -31.80
N PRO A 180 43.40 -2.86 -31.18
CA PRO A 180 44.24 -3.45 -30.16
C PRO A 180 43.38 -3.85 -28.95
N GLN A 181 43.39 -5.16 -28.63
CA GLN A 181 42.69 -5.71 -27.47
C GLN A 181 43.22 -5.05 -26.20
N ALA A 182 42.34 -4.37 -25.47
CA ALA A 182 42.62 -3.81 -24.17
C ALA A 182 42.99 -4.95 -23.20
N THR A 183 44.25 -4.98 -22.79
CA THR A 183 44.75 -5.86 -21.74
C THR A 183 44.10 -5.50 -20.41
N ASP A 184 43.29 -6.43 -19.89
CA ASP A 184 42.74 -6.41 -18.54
C ASP A 184 43.87 -6.29 -17.50
N THR A 185 43.91 -5.16 -16.80
CA THR A 185 44.74 -4.97 -15.60
C THR A 185 43.82 -4.88 -14.40
N THR A 186 43.42 -6.04 -13.88
CA THR A 186 42.83 -6.14 -12.54
C THR A 186 43.80 -6.87 -11.63
N SER A 187 44.23 -6.15 -10.60
CA SER A 187 45.06 -6.56 -9.48
C SER A 187 44.37 -6.12 -8.20
#